data_AF-A0A382VRQ9-F1
#
_entry.id   AF-A0A382VRQ9-F1
#
_cell.length_a   1.000
_cell.length_b   1.000
_cell.length_c   1.000
_cell.angle_alpha   90.00
_cell.angle_beta   90.00
_cell.angle_gamma   90.00
#
_symmetry.space_group_name_H-M   'P 1'
#
loop_
_entity.id
_entity.type
_entity.pdbx_description
1 polymer ?
#
loop_
_entity_poly.entity_id
_entity_poly.type
_entity_poly.pdbx_seq_one_letter_code
_entity_poly.pdbx_strand_id
1 'polypeptide(L)'
;RIYSNDKEKAMSGILIYSASGDSEGTMGGLVRQAEPDLFGNTLENAINKAQWCSADPICNEAFKRGGQGPYSLNMAACHCCCLLPETSCENFNRLMDRSYINFLDTHSIFNV
;
A
#
# COMPACT_ATOMS: atom_id res chain seq x y z
N ARG A 1 -16.38 14.42 -2.94
CA ARG A 1 -16.65 14.82 -1.52
C ARG A 1 -17.11 13.58 -0.79
N ILE A 2 -16.42 13.19 0.28
CA ILE A 2 -16.82 12.04 1.12
C ILE A 2 -17.58 12.62 2.31
N TYR A 3 -18.80 12.17 2.52
CA TYR A 3 -19.62 12.54 3.67
C TYR A 3 -19.88 11.27 4.47
N SER A 4 -19.54 11.28 5.76
CA SER A 4 -19.86 10.20 6.71
C SER A 4 -20.58 10.80 7.90
N ASN A 5 -21.68 10.17 8.33
CA ASN A 5 -22.51 10.61 9.46
C ASN A 5 -23.10 9.41 10.23
N ASP A 6 -22.46 8.24 10.16
CA ASP A 6 -22.89 7.10 10.97
C ASP A 6 -22.24 7.18 12.35
N LYS A 7 -23.04 7.50 13.38
CA LYS A 7 -22.56 7.64 14.77
C LYS A 7 -22.37 6.29 15.47
N GLU A 8 -22.95 5.22 14.94
CA GLU A 8 -22.88 3.88 15.54
C GLU A 8 -21.80 3.01 14.89
N LYS A 9 -21.38 3.32 13.67
CA LYS A 9 -20.31 2.61 12.96
C LYS A 9 -19.15 3.52 12.61
N ALA A 10 -17.98 3.22 13.18
CA ALA A 10 -16.73 3.83 12.76
C ALA A 10 -16.44 3.46 11.29
N MET A 11 -16.17 4.47 10.46
CA MET A 11 -15.81 4.30 9.05
C MET A 11 -14.40 4.81 8.80
N SER A 12 -13.60 4.02 8.09
CA SER A 12 -12.31 4.42 7.53
C SER A 12 -12.39 4.39 6.01
N GLY A 13 -11.70 5.31 5.34
CA GLY A 13 -11.70 5.38 3.88
C GLY A 13 -10.35 5.83 3.34
N ILE A 14 -10.03 5.35 2.14
CA ILE A 14 -8.83 5.74 1.40
C ILE A 14 -9.29 6.58 0.20
N LEU A 15 -8.72 7.78 0.04
CA LEU A 15 -8.96 8.61 -1.14
C LEU A 15 -7.81 8.43 -2.12
N ILE A 16 -8.11 7.84 -3.28
CA ILE A 16 -7.19 7.75 -4.41
C ILE A 16 -7.57 8.86 -5.39
N TYR A 17 -6.63 9.73 -5.71
CA TYR A 17 -6.84 10.83 -6.65
C TYR A 17 -5.60 10.99 -7.53
N SER A 18 -5.80 11.51 -8.74
CA SER A 18 -4.73 11.94 -9.62
C SER A 18 -4.62 13.45 -9.56
N ALA A 19 -3.43 13.98 -9.26
CA ALA A 19 -3.19 15.42 -9.03
C ALA A 19 -2.84 16.20 -10.31
N SER A 20 -2.70 15.53 -11.46
CA SER A 20 -2.24 16.15 -12.70
C SER A 20 -3.42 16.79 -13.46
N GLY A 21 -3.65 18.08 -13.22
CA GLY A 21 -4.63 18.89 -13.96
C GLY A 21 -4.10 19.45 -15.29
N ASP A 22 -2.77 19.56 -15.46
CA ASP A 22 -2.21 20.57 -16.36
C ASP A 22 -1.37 20.03 -17.54
N SER A 23 -1.39 18.73 -17.86
CA SER A 23 -0.68 18.23 -19.04
C SER A 23 -1.36 17.04 -19.69
N GLU A 24 -1.88 17.29 -20.90
CA GLU A 24 -2.03 16.31 -21.98
C GLU A 24 -2.36 14.87 -21.57
N GLY A 25 -3.61 14.56 -21.19
CA GLY A 25 -4.26 13.26 -21.43
C GLY A 25 -3.54 11.93 -21.08
N THR A 26 -2.43 11.91 -20.33
CA THR A 26 -1.55 10.73 -20.22
C THR A 26 -1.96 9.75 -19.14
N MET A 27 -2.60 10.24 -18.06
CA MET A 27 -3.02 9.42 -16.93
C MET A 27 -4.45 8.88 -17.06
N GLY A 28 -5.10 9.05 -18.22
CA GLY A 28 -6.46 8.54 -18.46
C GLY A 28 -6.58 7.03 -18.26
N GLY A 29 -5.52 6.28 -18.58
CA GLY A 29 -5.46 4.84 -18.31
C GLY A 29 -5.49 4.50 -16.82
N LEU A 30 -4.81 5.28 -15.97
CA LEU A 30 -4.82 5.10 -14.51
C LEU A 30 -6.17 5.49 -13.91
N VAL A 31 -6.76 6.60 -14.37
CA VAL A 31 -8.11 7.00 -13.93
C VAL A 31 -9.13 5.92 -14.29
N ARG A 32 -8.99 5.29 -15.47
CA ARG A 32 -9.84 4.15 -15.85
C ARG A 32 -9.65 2.94 -14.94
N GLN A 33 -8.44 2.65 -14.46
CA GLN A 33 -8.24 1.56 -13.48
C GLN A 33 -8.95 1.80 -12.14
N ALA A 34 -9.35 3.04 -11.83
CA ALA A 34 -10.14 3.35 -10.64
C ALA A 34 -11.66 3.11 -10.84
N GLU A 35 -12.12 2.73 -12.04
CA GLU A 35 -13.51 2.31 -12.26
C GLU A 35 -13.83 1.09 -11.37
N PRO A 36 -15.01 1.03 -10.71
CA PRO A 36 -15.34 -0.04 -9.76
C PRO A 36 -15.12 -1.46 -10.29
N ASP A 37 -15.46 -1.69 -11.56
CA ASP A 37 -15.35 -3.00 -12.22
C ASP A 37 -13.89 -3.44 -12.47
N LEU A 38 -12.94 -2.49 -12.50
CA LEU A 38 -11.52 -2.74 -12.73
C LEU A 38 -10.70 -2.68 -11.44
N PHE A 39 -11.06 -1.76 -10.55
CA PHE A 39 -10.32 -1.53 -9.31
C PHE A 39 -10.36 -2.74 -8.37
N GLY A 40 -11.49 -3.45 -8.30
CA GLY A 40 -11.62 -4.65 -7.45
C GLY A 40 -10.53 -5.70 -7.74
N ASN A 41 -10.32 -6.01 -9.02
CA ASN A 41 -9.27 -6.94 -9.46
C ASN A 41 -7.87 -6.42 -9.11
N THR A 42 -7.64 -5.12 -9.25
CA THR A 42 -6.36 -4.50 -8.91
C THR A 42 -6.07 -4.61 -7.42
N LEU A 43 -7.06 -4.36 -6.57
CA LEU A 43 -6.96 -4.46 -5.12
C LEU A 43 -6.70 -5.91 -4.68
N GLU A 44 -7.46 -6.87 -5.22
CA GLU A 44 -7.29 -8.29 -4.90
C GLU A 44 -5.89 -8.78 -5.28
N ASN A 45 -5.40 -8.42 -6.47
CA ASN A 45 -4.05 -8.74 -6.91
C ASN A 45 -2.98 -8.12 -6.01
N ALA A 46 -3.19 -6.88 -5.55
CA ALA A 46 -2.27 -6.23 -4.62
C ALA A 46 -2.20 -6.96 -3.27
N ILE A 47 -3.35 -7.36 -2.71
CA ILE A 47 -3.43 -8.15 -1.45
C ILE A 47 -2.76 -9.51 -1.62
N ASN A 48 -3.03 -10.21 -2.73
CA ASN A 48 -2.42 -11.51 -3.01
C ASN A 48 -0.89 -11.41 -3.16
N LYS A 49 -0.41 -10.38 -3.87
CA LYS A 49 1.03 -10.12 -4.02
C LYS A 49 1.68 -9.78 -2.68
N ALA A 50 0.98 -9.07 -1.80
CA ALA A 50 1.49 -8.71 -0.48
C ALA A 50 1.73 -9.94 0.40
N GLN A 51 1.04 -11.06 0.20
CA GLN A 51 1.20 -12.27 1.03
C GLN A 51 2.58 -12.92 0.90
N TRP A 52 3.30 -12.73 -0.22
CA TRP A 52 4.53 -13.47 -0.52
C TRP A 52 5.74 -12.57 -0.77
N CYS A 53 6.87 -12.92 -0.16
CA CYS A 53 8.18 -12.33 -0.44
C CYS A 53 9.24 -13.43 -0.44
N SER A 54 10.08 -13.48 -1.48
CA SER A 54 11.18 -14.45 -1.53
C SER A 54 12.27 -14.21 -0.48
N ALA A 55 12.27 -13.06 0.17
CA ALA A 55 13.16 -12.72 1.28
C ALA A 55 12.55 -13.02 2.66
N ASP A 56 11.40 -13.70 2.73
CA ASP A 56 10.86 -14.19 4.00
C ASP A 56 11.74 -15.33 4.58
N PRO A 57 11.90 -15.41 5.91
CA PRO A 57 11.23 -14.63 6.95
C PRO A 57 11.90 -13.28 7.28
N ILE A 58 13.09 -13.00 6.72
CA ILE A 58 13.89 -11.81 7.06
C ILE A 58 13.10 -10.53 6.78
N CYS A 59 12.41 -10.47 5.64
CA CYS A 59 11.58 -9.32 5.26
C CYS A 59 10.49 -9.06 6.31
N ASN A 60 9.74 -10.09 6.71
CA ASN A 60 8.66 -9.92 7.70
C ASN A 60 9.19 -9.63 9.12
N GLU A 61 10.34 -10.21 9.51
CA GLU A 61 10.94 -9.95 10.82
C GLU A 61 11.55 -8.55 10.96
N ALA A 62 11.83 -7.86 9.86
CA ALA A 62 12.42 -6.51 9.86
C ALA A 62 11.58 -5.53 10.68
N PHE A 63 10.24 -5.66 10.70
CA PHE A 63 9.35 -4.86 11.53
C PHE A 63 9.75 -4.90 13.02
N LYS A 64 10.02 -6.10 13.56
CA LYS A 64 10.41 -6.28 14.98
C LYS A 64 11.81 -5.75 15.29
N ARG A 65 12.62 -5.49 14.27
CA ARG A 65 14.02 -5.07 14.39
C ARG A 65 14.22 -3.59 14.05
N GLY A 66 13.12 -2.83 13.96
CA GLY A 66 13.13 -1.39 13.73
C GLY A 66 12.99 -0.96 12.28
N GLY A 67 12.64 -1.88 11.36
CA GLY A 67 12.50 -1.63 9.93
C GLY A 67 13.80 -1.80 9.13
N GLN A 68 13.69 -1.78 7.80
CA GLN A 68 14.83 -1.84 6.87
C GLN A 68 14.81 -0.64 5.91
N GLY A 69 15.81 -0.55 5.04
CA GLY A 69 15.92 0.54 4.06
C GLY A 69 16.34 1.89 4.68
N PRO A 70 16.25 2.99 3.89
CA PRO A 70 16.68 4.31 4.32
C PRO A 70 15.94 4.77 5.59
N TYR A 71 16.71 5.18 6.60
CA TYR A 71 16.19 5.61 7.90
C TYR A 71 15.33 4.56 8.63
N SER A 72 15.44 3.29 8.23
CA SER A 72 14.63 2.17 8.72
C SER A 72 13.11 2.36 8.53
N LEU A 73 12.72 3.07 7.47
CA LEU A 73 11.31 3.40 7.21
C LEU A 73 10.59 2.40 6.29
N ASN A 74 11.26 1.34 5.82
CA ASN A 74 10.66 0.31 5.00
C ASN A 74 10.50 -0.90 5.91
N MET A 75 9.34 -1.13 6.51
CA MET A 75 9.14 -2.20 7.50
C MET A 75 9.23 -3.59 6.85
N ALA A 76 8.12 -4.29 6.59
CA ALA A 76 8.14 -5.52 5.82
C ALA A 76 8.11 -5.26 4.29
N ALA A 77 8.95 -4.34 3.80
CA ALA A 77 9.02 -3.95 2.40
C ALA A 77 10.45 -3.97 1.85
N CYS A 78 10.71 -4.81 0.84
CA CYS A 78 11.99 -4.93 0.14
C CYS A 78 11.83 -5.01 -1.38
N HIS A 79 12.96 -5.07 -2.11
CA HIS A 79 12.98 -5.15 -3.57
C HIS A 79 12.26 -6.38 -4.13
N CYS A 80 12.07 -7.43 -3.32
CA CYS A 80 11.37 -8.63 -3.75
C CYS A 80 9.83 -8.51 -3.71
N CYS A 81 9.26 -7.47 -3.08
CA CYS A 81 7.81 -7.39 -2.87
C CYS A 81 7.19 -6.02 -3.21
N CYS A 82 7.62 -4.94 -2.54
CA CYS A 82 6.88 -3.67 -2.49
C CYS A 82 7.64 -2.46 -2.99
N LEU A 83 8.97 -2.53 -3.09
CA LEU A 83 9.73 -1.41 -3.66
C LEU A 83 9.44 -1.34 -5.16
N LEU A 84 9.00 -0.16 -5.63
CA LEU A 84 8.79 0.16 -7.03
C LEU A 84 10.07 0.77 -7.64
N PRO A 85 10.23 0.75 -8.97
CA PRO A 85 11.33 1.44 -9.64
C PRO A 85 11.43 2.91 -9.20
N GLU A 86 12.63 3.36 -8.82
CA GLU A 86 12.85 4.65 -8.14
C GLU A 86 12.38 5.87 -8.94
N THR A 87 12.44 5.81 -10.26
CA THR A 87 11.95 6.90 -11.13
C THR A 87 10.44 7.15 -11.00
N SER A 88 9.70 6.20 -10.43
CA SER A 88 8.27 6.31 -10.18
C SER A 88 7.93 6.79 -8.76
N CYS A 89 8.93 6.97 -7.87
CA CYS A 89 8.69 7.24 -6.45
C CYS A 89 9.39 8.50 -5.93
N GLU A 90 8.62 9.57 -5.73
CA GLU A 90 9.08 10.82 -5.11
C GLU A 90 9.46 10.67 -3.63
N ASN A 91 9.02 9.58 -2.99
CA ASN A 91 9.29 9.29 -1.58
C ASN A 91 10.42 8.28 -1.35
N PHE A 92 11.15 7.88 -2.40
CA PHE A 92 12.27 6.94 -2.33
C PHE A 92 11.90 5.60 -1.69
N ASN A 93 10.70 5.10 -2.00
CA ASN A 93 10.14 3.85 -1.48
C ASN A 93 10.13 3.76 0.07
N ARG A 94 10.07 4.91 0.76
CA ARG A 94 9.94 4.98 2.22
C ARG A 94 8.49 4.76 2.67
N LEU A 95 8.33 4.39 3.94
CA LEU A 95 7.04 4.26 4.63
C LEU A 95 6.15 3.15 4.04
N MET A 96 6.77 2.11 3.49
CA MET A 96 6.05 0.96 2.95
C MET A 96 6.17 -0.23 3.87
N ASP A 97 5.06 -0.94 4.00
CA ASP A 97 4.93 -2.14 4.81
C ASP A 97 3.79 -2.98 4.26
N ARG A 98 4.09 -4.18 3.76
CA ARG A 98 3.08 -5.08 3.21
C ARG A 98 2.31 -5.80 4.31
N SER A 99 2.83 -5.83 5.54
CA SER A 99 2.22 -6.56 6.65
C SER A 99 0.93 -5.89 7.14
N TYR A 100 0.71 -4.60 6.85
CA TYR A 100 -0.57 -3.93 7.14
C TYR A 100 -1.78 -4.54 6.43
N ILE A 101 -1.57 -5.20 5.28
CA ILE A 101 -2.63 -5.82 4.48
C ILE A 101 -2.51 -7.36 4.44
N ASN A 102 -1.54 -7.93 5.15
CA ASN A 102 -1.40 -9.38 5.29
C ASN A 102 -2.18 -9.90 6.50
N PHE A 103 -2.98 -10.94 6.27
CA PHE A 103 -3.79 -11.56 7.32
C PHE A 103 -2.95 -12.27 8.40
N LEU A 104 -1.71 -12.64 8.09
CA LEU A 104 -0.82 -13.38 9.00
C LEU A 104 -0.37 -12.59 10.24
N ASP A 105 -0.49 -11.25 10.25
CA ASP A 105 -0.09 -10.39 11.38
C ASP A 105 -1.28 -9.62 12.03
N THR A 106 -2.52 -9.89 11.62
CA THR A 106 -3.70 -9.14 12.13
C THR A 106 -3.99 -9.31 13.63
N HIS A 107 -3.35 -10.26 14.33
CA HIS A 107 -3.47 -10.40 15.78
C HIS A 107 -2.57 -9.44 16.59
N SER A 108 -1.57 -8.81 15.97
CA SER A 108 -0.62 -7.91 16.67
C SER A 108 -0.84 -6.42 16.39
N ILE A 109 -1.61 -6.06 15.36
CA ILE A 109 -1.76 -4.67 14.89
C ILE A 109 -2.85 -3.88 15.64
N PHE A 110 -3.88 -4.53 16.17
CA PHE A 110 -5.00 -3.87 16.87
C PHE A 110 -4.90 -3.87 18.41
N ASN A 111 -3.72 -4.18 18.97
CA ASN A 111 -3.47 -4.18 20.42
C ASN A 111 -2.49 -3.07 20.86
N VAL A 112 -2.45 -1.95 20.13
CA VAL A 112 -1.84 -0.69 20.60
C VAL A 112 -2.92 0.36 20.76
#